data_AF-A0A3L7PKI9-F1
#
_entry.id   AF-A0A3L7PKI9-F1
#
_cell.length_a   1.000
_cell.length_b   1.000
_cell.length_c   1.000
_cell.angle_alpha   90.00
_cell.angle_beta   90.00
_cell.angle_gamma   90.00
#
_symmetry.space_group_name_H-M   'P 1'
#
loop_
_entity.id
_entity.type
_entity.pdbx_description
1 polymer ?
#
loop_
_entity_poly.entity_id
_entity_poly.type
_entity_poly.pdbx_seq_one_letter_code
_entity_poly.pdbx_strand_id
1 'polypeptide(L)'
;MDFRVLILWVLLVLAGGCAFWWITVAIRVARDLPRIPRIKQGLAFALPVGEPLVSVVIPAHNEQIHAPGCIESILRSDYANIEVIVVLDRCTDATRANLQPIAARDSRLKLIDNESCPKDWAGKCNAGRVGAELAKGAYVLFTDADVEFSPQLIRASMGMMNERGLQLLSLMSTPRIRHWFEAVVQPVAAMELMRMFPIAQVNRAKNPRYFANGQFMLFERAAYDKMGGHAAVKDDLLEDIAFSRRMKDSGGRGGLAVADGMLMVEMYEKLSEFLQGWKRIYIEGSQRVPSRLRRSGVIVGVGAALLPIGSLAALIAGAAWSGQFNGGSLEPLASAVMWTGLLGTLSFLVSAAWIHKLCAAPMLAAFFHPLGGFLIARCFFGAAEDLINRTPVRWGGREYILEPRKW
;
A
#
# COMPACT_ATOMS: atom_id res chain seq x y z
N MET A 1 47.14 -12.14 -1.40
CA MET A 1 45.93 -12.98 -1.41
C MET A 1 45.52 -13.19 -2.85
N ASP A 2 45.35 -14.43 -3.29
CA ASP A 2 44.86 -14.74 -4.65
C ASP A 2 43.51 -14.03 -4.88
N PHE A 3 43.38 -13.34 -6.01
CA PHE A 3 42.16 -12.64 -6.41
C PHE A 3 40.93 -13.57 -6.42
N ARG A 4 41.11 -14.85 -6.75
CA ARG A 4 40.05 -15.86 -6.73
C ARG A 4 39.55 -16.14 -5.30
N VAL A 5 40.46 -16.16 -4.33
CA VAL A 5 40.13 -16.36 -2.92
C VAL A 5 39.31 -15.17 -2.40
N LEU A 6 39.68 -13.94 -2.77
CA LEU A 6 38.90 -12.75 -2.43
C LEU A 6 37.48 -12.83 -2.98
N ILE A 7 37.31 -13.22 -4.25
CA ILE A 7 35.99 -13.36 -4.87
C ILE A 7 35.14 -14.39 -4.13
N LEU A 8 35.71 -15.56 -3.81
CA LEU A 8 35.01 -16.60 -3.06
C LEU A 8 34.53 -16.10 -1.69
N TRP A 9 35.36 -15.37 -0.95
CA TRP A 9 34.94 -14.78 0.33
C TRP A 9 33.81 -13.75 0.17
N VAL A 10 33.89 -12.87 -0.85
CA VAL A 10 32.82 -11.90 -1.12
C VAL A 10 31.50 -12.61 -1.46
N LEU A 11 31.56 -13.63 -2.33
CA LEU A 11 30.38 -14.42 -2.71
C LEU A 11 29.79 -15.18 -1.52
N LEU A 12 30.64 -15.74 -0.65
CA LEU A 12 30.19 -16.41 0.57
C LEU A 12 29.42 -15.45 1.49
N VAL A 13 29.93 -14.24 1.69
CA VAL A 13 29.29 -13.21 2.51
C VAL A 13 27.95 -12.78 1.90
N LEU A 14 27.90 -12.55 0.58
CA LEU A 14 26.66 -12.18 -0.10
C LEU A 14 25.60 -13.30 -0.02
N ALA A 15 26.00 -14.56 -0.24
CA ALA A 15 25.11 -15.70 -0.17
C ALA A 15 24.59 -15.94 1.27
N GLY A 16 25.48 -15.89 2.26
CA GLY A 16 25.12 -16.03 3.67
C GLY A 16 24.20 -14.89 4.13
N GLY A 17 24.50 -13.66 3.71
CA GLY A 17 23.64 -12.50 3.93
C GLY A 17 22.27 -12.66 3.28
N CYS A 18 22.20 -13.21 2.07
CA CYS A 18 20.96 -13.51 1.35
C CYS A 18 20.09 -14.52 2.12
N ALA A 19 20.69 -15.65 2.53
CA ALA A 19 20.00 -16.66 3.32
C ALA A 19 19.45 -16.06 4.62
N PHE A 20 20.30 -15.37 5.39
CA PHE A 20 19.89 -14.73 6.64
C PHE A 20 18.76 -13.72 6.45
N TRP A 21 18.86 -12.85 5.45
CA TRP A 21 17.87 -11.83 5.14
C TRP A 21 16.51 -12.46 4.81
N TRP A 22 16.47 -13.37 3.84
CA TRP A 22 15.22 -13.93 3.33
C TRP A 22 14.58 -14.94 4.27
N ILE A 23 15.36 -15.71 5.03
CA ILE A 23 14.83 -16.52 6.13
C ILE A 23 14.19 -15.61 7.19
N THR A 24 14.82 -14.49 7.53
CA THR A 24 14.25 -13.52 8.49
C THR A 24 12.95 -12.91 7.96
N VAL A 25 12.88 -12.58 6.66
CA VAL A 25 11.63 -12.13 6.02
C VAL A 25 10.55 -13.20 6.12
N ALA A 26 10.85 -14.45 5.76
CA ALA A 26 9.89 -15.56 5.84
C ALA A 26 9.37 -15.76 7.27
N ILE A 27 10.26 -15.76 8.28
CA ILE A 27 9.86 -15.90 9.69
C ILE A 27 8.95 -14.75 10.11
N ARG A 28 9.25 -13.50 9.72
CA ARG A 28 8.40 -12.34 10.05
C ARG A 28 7.02 -12.45 9.41
N VAL A 29 6.96 -12.82 8.13
CA VAL A 29 5.69 -13.03 7.42
C VAL A 29 4.89 -14.15 8.09
N ALA A 30 5.50 -15.31 8.37
CA ALA A 30 4.85 -16.44 9.04
C ALA A 30 4.30 -16.09 10.42
N ARG A 31 5.05 -15.29 11.19
CA ARG A 31 4.66 -14.85 12.52
C ARG A 31 3.50 -13.85 12.50
N ASP A 32 3.49 -12.94 11.53
CA ASP A 32 2.56 -11.81 11.52
C ASP A 32 1.29 -12.11 10.72
N LEU A 33 1.34 -12.95 9.68
CA LEU A 33 0.22 -13.25 8.79
C LEU A 33 -1.04 -13.76 9.53
N PRO A 34 -0.96 -14.67 10.53
CA PRO A 34 -2.13 -15.12 11.27
C PRO A 34 -2.78 -14.02 12.12
N ARG A 35 -2.07 -12.92 12.39
CA ARG A 35 -2.55 -11.80 13.22
C ARG A 35 -3.16 -10.67 12.40
N ILE A 36 -3.11 -10.77 11.07
CA ILE A 36 -3.64 -9.75 10.16
C ILE A 36 -5.14 -10.01 9.97
N PRO A 37 -6.02 -9.06 10.40
CA PRO A 37 -7.45 -9.19 10.18
C PRO A 37 -7.75 -9.20 8.67
N ARG A 38 -8.67 -10.06 8.26
CA ARG A 38 -9.14 -10.16 6.87
C ARG A 38 -10.57 -9.69 6.80
N ILE A 39 -10.89 -8.81 5.86
CA ILE A 39 -12.24 -8.21 5.82
C ILE A 39 -13.34 -9.25 5.63
N LYS A 40 -13.08 -10.36 4.91
CA LYS A 40 -14.02 -11.49 4.76
C LYS A 40 -14.52 -12.07 6.08
N GLN A 41 -13.74 -11.99 7.17
CA GLN A 41 -14.18 -12.44 8.50
C GLN A 41 -15.42 -11.66 8.98
N GLY A 42 -15.53 -10.39 8.56
CA GLY A 42 -16.68 -9.53 8.87
C GLY A 42 -18.03 -10.05 8.37
N LEU A 43 -18.03 -10.94 7.38
CA LEU A 43 -19.26 -11.57 6.88
C LEU A 43 -19.88 -12.56 7.89
N ALA A 44 -19.08 -13.07 8.82
CA ALA A 44 -19.53 -13.99 9.86
C ALA A 44 -19.99 -13.26 11.13
N PHE A 45 -19.75 -11.95 11.22
CA PHE A 45 -20.08 -11.15 12.41
C PHE A 45 -21.45 -10.50 12.28
N ALA A 46 -22.09 -10.28 13.42
CA ALA A 46 -23.37 -9.58 13.47
C ALA A 46 -23.21 -8.13 12.99
N LEU A 47 -24.20 -7.63 12.24
CA LEU A 47 -24.26 -6.22 11.86
C LEU A 47 -24.63 -5.34 13.07
N PRO A 48 -24.29 -4.04 13.04
CA PRO A 48 -24.82 -3.09 14.00
C PRO A 48 -26.36 -3.09 13.99
N VAL A 49 -26.96 -2.89 15.17
CA VAL A 49 -28.42 -2.90 15.34
C VAL A 49 -29.08 -1.89 14.39
N GLY A 50 -30.12 -2.35 13.68
CA GLY A 50 -30.91 -1.53 12.77
C GLY A 50 -30.26 -1.24 11.42
N GLU A 51 -29.13 -1.90 11.09
CA GLU A 51 -28.42 -1.74 9.80
C GLU A 51 -28.31 -0.27 9.38
N PRO A 52 -27.59 0.55 10.16
CA PRO A 52 -27.59 1.99 10.01
C PRO A 52 -27.09 2.44 8.64
N LEU A 53 -27.56 3.61 8.19
CA LEU A 53 -27.19 4.19 6.91
C LEU A 53 -25.67 4.40 6.81
N VAL A 54 -25.07 3.93 5.72
CA VAL A 54 -23.69 4.21 5.34
C VAL A 54 -23.67 5.23 4.20
N SER A 55 -23.09 6.40 4.43
CA SER A 55 -22.82 7.38 3.36
C SER A 55 -21.47 7.09 2.72
N VAL A 56 -21.47 6.65 1.47
CA VAL A 56 -20.25 6.43 0.70
C VAL A 56 -19.91 7.73 -0.03
N VAL A 57 -18.78 8.34 0.32
CA VAL A 57 -18.29 9.61 -0.23
C VAL A 57 -17.09 9.32 -1.14
N ILE A 58 -17.19 9.73 -2.40
CA ILE A 58 -16.17 9.55 -3.42
C ILE A 58 -15.72 10.91 -3.96
N PRO A 59 -14.57 11.44 -3.52
CA PRO A 59 -13.88 12.52 -4.19
C PRO A 59 -13.42 12.08 -5.59
N ALA A 60 -13.78 12.82 -6.64
CA ALA A 60 -13.38 12.53 -8.01
C ALA A 60 -12.82 13.78 -8.70
N HIS A 61 -11.64 13.69 -9.30
CA HIS A 61 -11.04 14.75 -10.11
C HIS A 61 -10.52 14.16 -11.42
N ASN A 62 -11.24 14.38 -12.51
CA ASN A 62 -10.93 13.84 -13.84
C ASN A 62 -10.77 12.31 -13.89
N GLU A 63 -11.81 11.61 -13.43
CA GLU A 63 -11.86 10.15 -13.24
C GLU A 63 -12.78 9.47 -14.28
N GLN A 64 -12.86 10.02 -15.50
CA GLN A 64 -13.80 9.56 -16.53
C GLN A 64 -13.68 8.07 -16.91
N ILE A 65 -12.49 7.48 -16.70
CA ILE A 65 -12.20 6.07 -17.04
C ILE A 65 -12.67 5.14 -15.93
N HIS A 66 -12.31 5.41 -14.67
CA HIS A 66 -12.49 4.45 -13.58
C HIS A 66 -13.77 4.68 -12.75
N ALA A 67 -14.21 5.94 -12.59
CA ALA A 67 -15.33 6.28 -11.72
C ALA A 67 -16.64 5.53 -12.06
N PRO A 68 -17.05 5.35 -13.33
CA PRO A 68 -18.28 4.63 -13.65
C PRO A 68 -18.28 3.20 -13.10
N GLY A 69 -17.18 2.46 -13.30
CA GLY A 69 -17.03 1.08 -12.80
C GLY A 69 -16.99 1.01 -11.27
N CYS A 70 -16.28 1.94 -10.63
CA CYS A 70 -16.25 2.06 -9.17
C CYS A 70 -17.65 2.25 -8.60
N ILE A 71 -18.39 3.24 -9.10
CA ILE A 71 -19.72 3.58 -8.58
C ILE A 71 -20.73 2.46 -8.83
N GLU A 72 -20.72 1.83 -10.02
CA GLU A 72 -21.57 0.66 -10.27
C GLU A 72 -21.24 -0.50 -9.33
N SER A 73 -19.97 -0.72 -9.01
CA SER A 73 -19.57 -1.76 -8.05
C SER A 73 -20.10 -1.51 -6.64
N ILE A 74 -20.12 -0.24 -6.19
CA ILE A 74 -20.67 0.18 -4.89
C ILE A 74 -22.20 0.03 -4.88
N LEU A 75 -22.89 0.45 -5.94
CA LEU A 75 -24.34 0.35 -6.04
C LEU A 75 -24.85 -1.10 -6.07
N ARG A 76 -24.01 -2.06 -6.47
CA ARG A 76 -24.29 -3.51 -6.38
C ARG A 76 -24.14 -4.08 -4.97
N SER A 77 -23.90 -3.25 -3.95
CA SER A 77 -23.73 -3.75 -2.58
C SER A 77 -24.96 -4.51 -2.08
N ASP A 78 -24.72 -5.59 -1.34
CA ASP A 78 -25.75 -6.36 -0.62
C ASP A 78 -26.19 -5.69 0.70
N TYR A 79 -25.48 -4.63 1.13
CA TYR A 79 -25.91 -3.77 2.21
C TYR A 79 -26.82 -2.68 1.64
N ALA A 80 -28.14 -2.83 1.79
CA ALA A 80 -29.11 -1.99 1.09
C ALA A 80 -29.14 -0.53 1.58
N ASN A 81 -28.88 -0.30 2.87
CA ASN A 81 -29.02 1.01 3.50
C ASN A 81 -27.77 1.89 3.26
N ILE A 82 -27.56 2.27 2.00
CA ILE A 82 -26.48 3.16 1.58
C ILE A 82 -27.01 4.39 0.84
N GLU A 83 -26.25 5.48 0.93
CA GLU A 83 -26.28 6.56 -0.05
C GLU A 83 -24.89 6.76 -0.63
N VAL A 84 -24.79 7.18 -1.88
CA VAL A 84 -23.53 7.36 -2.59
C VAL A 84 -23.43 8.82 -3.02
N ILE A 85 -22.38 9.50 -2.58
CA ILE A 85 -22.14 10.93 -2.81
C ILE A 85 -20.82 11.05 -3.55
N VAL A 86 -20.89 11.39 -4.83
CA VAL A 86 -19.71 11.67 -5.65
C VAL A 86 -19.49 13.18 -5.67
N VAL A 87 -18.31 13.59 -5.23
CA VAL A 87 -17.91 15.00 -5.22
C VAL A 87 -16.99 15.23 -6.41
N LEU A 88 -17.53 15.88 -7.45
CA LEU A 88 -16.83 16.26 -8.67
C LEU A 88 -15.97 17.49 -8.37
N ASP A 89 -14.71 17.27 -8.00
CA ASP A 89 -13.77 18.31 -7.60
C ASP A 89 -13.13 18.95 -8.82
N ARG A 90 -13.70 20.06 -9.32
CA ARG A 90 -13.13 20.84 -10.42
C ARG A 90 -12.80 19.99 -11.66
N CYS A 91 -13.67 19.03 -11.98
CA CYS A 91 -13.51 18.17 -13.15
C CYS A 91 -13.67 18.98 -14.44
N THR A 92 -12.80 18.71 -15.41
CA THR A 92 -12.78 19.34 -16.74
C THR A 92 -12.96 18.33 -17.87
N ASP A 93 -13.04 17.05 -17.55
CA ASP A 93 -13.18 15.94 -18.49
C ASP A 93 -14.63 15.40 -18.53
N ALA A 94 -14.82 14.22 -19.13
CA ALA A 94 -16.14 13.60 -19.26
C ALA A 94 -16.65 12.92 -17.97
N THR A 95 -15.99 13.08 -16.80
CA THR A 95 -16.40 12.39 -15.55
C THR A 95 -17.87 12.60 -15.23
N ARG A 96 -18.34 13.85 -15.21
CA ARG A 96 -19.75 14.17 -14.92
C ARG A 96 -20.70 13.52 -15.94
N ALA A 97 -20.37 13.67 -17.23
CA ALA A 97 -21.19 13.15 -18.32
C ALA A 97 -21.33 11.62 -18.23
N ASN A 98 -20.26 10.91 -17.85
CA ASN A 98 -20.25 9.46 -17.72
C ASN A 98 -21.06 8.97 -16.50
N LEU A 99 -21.16 9.78 -15.44
CA LEU A 99 -21.90 9.43 -14.22
C LEU A 99 -23.39 9.82 -14.27
N GLN A 100 -23.77 10.79 -15.11
CA GLN A 100 -25.14 11.27 -15.20
C GLN A 100 -26.16 10.15 -15.53
N PRO A 101 -25.91 9.22 -16.46
CA PRO A 101 -26.81 8.09 -16.73
C PRO A 101 -26.96 7.14 -15.53
N ILE A 102 -25.92 7.02 -14.69
CA ILE A 102 -25.95 6.20 -13.47
C ILE A 102 -26.82 6.87 -12.42
N ALA A 103 -26.68 8.18 -12.23
CA ALA A 103 -27.47 8.95 -11.27
C ALA A 103 -28.95 9.02 -11.67
N ALA A 104 -29.25 9.02 -12.97
CA ALA A 104 -30.63 9.00 -13.46
C ALA A 104 -31.38 7.69 -13.18
N ARG A 105 -30.66 6.56 -13.06
CA ARG A 105 -31.26 5.23 -12.85
C ARG A 105 -31.25 4.74 -11.41
N ASP A 106 -30.38 5.30 -10.55
CA ASP A 106 -30.26 4.89 -9.14
C ASP A 106 -30.33 6.11 -8.21
N SER A 107 -31.43 6.22 -7.48
CA SER A 107 -31.72 7.37 -6.60
C SER A 107 -30.79 7.46 -5.38
N ARG A 108 -30.01 6.42 -5.10
CA ARG A 108 -29.00 6.45 -4.03
C ARG A 108 -27.78 7.27 -4.41
N LEU A 109 -27.52 7.49 -5.71
CA LEU A 109 -26.36 8.22 -6.21
C LEU A 109 -26.66 9.73 -6.35
N LYS A 110 -25.81 10.55 -5.72
CA LYS A 110 -25.83 12.01 -5.80
C LYS A 110 -24.52 12.50 -6.38
N LEU A 111 -24.60 13.38 -7.38
CA LEU A 111 -23.44 14.05 -7.97
C LEU A 111 -23.40 15.50 -7.46
N ILE A 112 -22.31 15.87 -6.80
CA ILE A 112 -22.11 17.18 -6.18
C ILE A 112 -20.94 17.87 -6.88
N ASP A 113 -21.16 19.04 -7.46
CA ASP A 113 -20.07 19.84 -8.00
C ASP A 113 -19.34 20.56 -6.88
N ASN A 114 -18.02 20.37 -6.81
CA ASN A 114 -17.14 21.18 -5.99
C ASN A 114 -16.31 22.10 -6.89
N GLU A 115 -16.79 23.33 -7.07
CA GLU A 115 -16.23 24.29 -8.02
C GLU A 115 -14.97 24.99 -7.50
N SER A 116 -14.73 24.96 -6.18
CA SER A 116 -13.59 25.65 -5.57
C SER A 116 -12.94 24.83 -4.47
N CYS A 117 -11.69 25.16 -4.16
CA CYS A 117 -10.98 24.60 -3.03
C CYS A 117 -10.21 25.73 -2.35
N PRO A 118 -10.37 25.95 -1.03
CA PRO A 118 -9.63 26.98 -0.33
C PRO A 118 -8.10 26.79 -0.46
N LYS A 119 -7.33 27.87 -0.33
CA LYS A 119 -5.88 27.83 -0.55
C LYS A 119 -5.14 26.96 0.46
N ASP A 120 -5.63 26.91 1.70
CA ASP A 120 -5.06 26.16 2.82
C ASP A 120 -5.54 24.71 2.90
N TRP A 121 -6.22 24.21 1.85
CA TRP A 121 -6.73 22.85 1.78
C TRP A 121 -6.06 22.03 0.67
N ALA A 122 -5.74 20.78 0.96
CA ALA A 122 -5.46 19.79 -0.08
C ALA A 122 -6.73 19.49 -0.89
N GLY A 123 -6.58 19.25 -2.19
CA GLY A 123 -7.70 19.07 -3.13
C GLY A 123 -8.66 17.95 -2.70
N LYS A 124 -8.14 16.73 -2.54
CA LYS A 124 -8.90 15.56 -2.10
C LYS A 124 -9.54 15.76 -0.72
N CYS A 125 -8.81 16.37 0.22
CA CYS A 125 -9.34 16.67 1.55
C CYS A 125 -10.55 17.60 1.51
N ASN A 126 -10.50 18.65 0.68
CA ASN A 126 -11.62 19.57 0.53
C ASN A 126 -12.85 18.87 -0.08
N ALA A 127 -12.65 18.06 -1.11
CA ALA A 127 -13.73 17.28 -1.71
C ALA A 127 -14.34 16.29 -0.70
N GLY A 128 -13.49 15.62 0.10
CA GLY A 128 -13.93 14.77 1.22
C GLY A 128 -14.77 15.53 2.26
N ARG A 129 -14.36 16.76 2.63
CA ARG A 129 -15.14 17.65 3.51
C ARG A 129 -16.54 17.92 2.93
N VAL A 130 -16.61 18.37 1.68
CA VAL A 130 -17.89 18.70 1.03
C VAL A 130 -18.83 17.51 1.03
N GLY A 131 -18.32 16.31 0.71
CA GLY A 131 -19.13 15.10 0.78
C GLY A 131 -19.56 14.73 2.20
N ALA A 132 -18.69 14.92 3.19
CA ALA A 132 -19.01 14.65 4.60
C ALA A 132 -20.10 15.58 5.17
N GLU A 133 -20.14 16.85 4.72
CA GLU A 133 -21.17 17.82 5.10
C GLU A 133 -22.56 17.41 4.60
N LEU A 134 -22.63 16.69 3.47
CA LEU A 134 -23.87 16.20 2.86
C LEU A 134 -24.26 14.78 3.30
N ALA A 135 -23.32 14.04 3.88
CA ALA A 135 -23.52 12.68 4.38
C ALA A 135 -24.49 12.65 5.57
N LYS A 136 -25.50 11.78 5.50
CA LYS A 136 -26.55 11.59 6.52
C LYS A 136 -26.39 10.32 7.34
N GLY A 137 -25.49 9.44 6.93
CA GLY A 137 -25.25 8.14 7.54
C GLY A 137 -24.66 8.24 8.94
N ALA A 138 -25.03 7.29 9.80
CA ALA A 138 -24.34 7.08 11.06
C ALA A 138 -22.91 6.55 10.84
N TYR A 139 -22.63 6.07 9.63
CA TYR A 139 -21.30 5.71 9.17
C TYR A 139 -20.98 6.47 7.88
N VAL A 140 -19.72 6.88 7.73
CA VAL A 140 -19.25 7.58 6.53
C VAL A 140 -18.03 6.84 5.98
N LEU A 141 -18.13 6.37 4.74
CA LEU A 141 -17.05 5.72 4.02
C LEU A 141 -16.45 6.69 3.02
N PHE A 142 -15.17 7.03 3.19
CA PHE A 142 -14.40 7.71 2.15
C PHE A 142 -13.65 6.66 1.32
N THR A 143 -13.77 6.75 0.00
CA THR A 143 -13.13 5.83 -0.95
C THR A 143 -12.70 6.56 -2.21
N ASP A 144 -11.68 6.04 -2.88
CA ASP A 144 -11.19 6.59 -4.14
C ASP A 144 -12.12 6.21 -5.31
N ALA A 145 -11.99 6.89 -6.44
CA ALA A 145 -12.81 6.67 -7.63
C ALA A 145 -12.27 5.55 -8.55
N ASP A 146 -11.13 4.95 -8.20
CA ASP A 146 -10.38 3.96 -9.00
C ASP A 146 -10.40 2.53 -8.41
N VAL A 147 -11.28 2.29 -7.43
CA VAL A 147 -11.41 0.99 -6.76
C VAL A 147 -12.67 0.24 -7.19
N GLU A 148 -12.64 -1.08 -7.07
CA GLU A 148 -13.78 -1.95 -7.34
C GLU A 148 -14.20 -2.68 -6.05
N PHE A 149 -15.48 -2.55 -5.71
CA PHE A 149 -16.11 -3.17 -4.56
C PHE A 149 -16.72 -4.53 -4.94
N SER A 150 -16.45 -5.54 -4.13
CA SER A 150 -17.30 -6.73 -4.07
C SER A 150 -18.67 -6.34 -3.48
N PRO A 151 -19.79 -6.95 -3.95
CA PRO A 151 -21.12 -6.69 -3.38
C PRO A 151 -21.18 -6.77 -1.85
N GLN A 152 -20.40 -7.67 -1.25
CA GLN A 152 -20.44 -7.94 0.19
C GLN A 152 -19.49 -7.06 1.01
N LEU A 153 -18.72 -6.16 0.39
CA LEU A 153 -17.64 -5.42 1.06
C LEU A 153 -18.15 -4.51 2.18
N ILE A 154 -19.22 -3.75 1.93
CA ILE A 154 -19.79 -2.85 2.94
C ILE A 154 -20.35 -3.65 4.11
N ARG A 155 -21.12 -4.72 3.84
CA ARG A 155 -21.63 -5.63 4.88
C ARG A 155 -20.51 -6.24 5.72
N ALA A 156 -19.46 -6.75 5.09
CA ALA A 156 -18.28 -7.27 5.79
C ALA A 156 -17.60 -6.20 6.66
N SER A 157 -17.50 -4.98 6.15
CA SER A 157 -16.89 -3.86 6.88
C SER A 157 -17.71 -3.46 8.10
N MET A 158 -19.03 -3.44 7.98
CA MET A 158 -19.95 -3.17 9.09
C MET A 158 -19.88 -4.25 10.17
N GLY A 159 -19.88 -5.52 9.79
CA GLY A 159 -19.70 -6.63 10.75
C GLY A 159 -18.34 -6.58 11.45
N MET A 160 -17.26 -6.25 10.71
CA MET A 160 -15.92 -6.06 11.28
C MET A 160 -15.84 -4.88 12.24
N MET A 161 -16.50 -3.75 11.93
CA MET A 161 -16.56 -2.61 12.85
C MET A 161 -17.29 -2.97 14.14
N ASN A 162 -18.44 -3.65 14.03
CA ASN A 162 -19.25 -4.05 15.17
C ASN A 162 -18.49 -5.00 16.10
N GLU A 163 -18.01 -6.13 15.58
CA GLU A 163 -17.31 -7.16 16.35
C GLU A 163 -16.09 -6.61 17.09
N ARG A 164 -15.33 -5.73 16.44
CA ARG A 164 -14.08 -5.21 16.99
C ARG A 164 -14.26 -3.87 17.71
N GLY A 165 -15.48 -3.35 17.79
CA GLY A 165 -15.77 -2.03 18.37
C GLY A 165 -14.92 -0.92 17.75
N LEU A 166 -14.71 -0.96 16.43
CA LEU A 166 -13.91 0.03 15.71
C LEU A 166 -14.75 1.27 15.40
N GLN A 167 -14.10 2.42 15.42
CA GLN A 167 -14.66 3.71 15.01
C GLN A 167 -14.04 4.23 13.71
N LEU A 168 -12.91 3.64 13.31
CA LEU A 168 -12.29 3.77 12.00
C LEU A 168 -11.82 2.39 11.54
N LEU A 169 -12.30 1.95 10.38
CA LEU A 169 -11.78 0.79 9.67
C LEU A 169 -11.20 1.23 8.33
N SER A 170 -9.94 0.89 8.09
CA SER A 170 -9.30 1.04 6.78
C SER A 170 -8.86 -0.29 6.20
N LEU A 171 -8.70 -0.36 4.88
CA LEU A 171 -8.34 -1.60 4.17
C LEU A 171 -7.07 -1.44 3.34
N MET A 172 -6.22 -2.47 3.38
CA MET A 172 -5.21 -2.69 2.35
C MET A 172 -5.89 -3.29 1.13
N SER A 173 -6.06 -2.47 0.09
CA SER A 173 -6.65 -2.85 -1.18
C SER A 173 -5.85 -3.99 -1.83
N THR A 174 -6.55 -4.87 -2.55
CA THR A 174 -5.91 -5.92 -3.33
C THR A 174 -5.53 -5.36 -4.70
N PRO A 175 -4.24 -5.27 -5.06
CA PRO A 175 -3.85 -4.77 -6.36
C PRO A 175 -4.29 -5.74 -7.45
N ARG A 176 -4.80 -5.21 -8.57
CA ARG A 176 -4.98 -5.98 -9.80
C ARG A 176 -3.67 -5.98 -10.57
N ILE A 177 -3.30 -7.13 -11.13
CA ILE A 177 -2.08 -7.29 -11.92
C ILE A 177 -2.49 -7.39 -13.39
N ARG A 178 -2.23 -6.32 -14.16
CA ARG A 178 -2.45 -6.22 -15.61
C ARG A 178 -1.15 -5.99 -16.37
N HIS A 179 -0.21 -5.28 -15.77
CA HIS A 179 1.07 -4.94 -16.38
C HIS A 179 2.22 -5.70 -15.73
N TRP A 180 3.30 -5.90 -16.49
CA TRP A 180 4.48 -6.62 -16.01
C TRP A 180 5.09 -5.94 -14.76
N PHE A 181 5.06 -4.61 -14.69
CA PHE A 181 5.66 -3.88 -13.58
C PHE A 181 4.85 -4.04 -12.29
N GLU A 182 3.55 -4.29 -12.38
CA GLU A 182 2.74 -4.61 -11.20
C GLU A 182 3.11 -6.01 -10.70
N ALA A 183 3.36 -6.98 -11.60
CA ALA A 183 3.81 -8.30 -11.19
C ALA A 183 5.20 -8.28 -10.52
N VAL A 184 6.10 -7.40 -10.97
CA VAL A 184 7.52 -7.40 -10.55
C VAL A 184 7.82 -6.39 -9.45
N VAL A 185 7.27 -5.17 -9.53
CA VAL A 185 7.64 -4.03 -8.69
C VAL A 185 6.66 -3.84 -7.52
N GLN A 186 5.35 -4.04 -7.73
CA GLN A 186 4.33 -3.89 -6.68
C GLN A 186 4.57 -4.77 -5.44
N PRO A 187 4.98 -6.06 -5.55
CA PRO A 187 5.22 -6.89 -4.37
C PRO A 187 6.38 -6.37 -3.52
N VAL A 188 7.42 -5.83 -4.17
CA VAL A 188 8.55 -5.18 -3.47
C VAL A 188 8.07 -3.92 -2.78
N ALA A 189 7.27 -3.12 -3.46
CA ALA A 189 6.77 -1.87 -2.93
C ALA A 189 5.83 -2.08 -1.72
N ALA A 190 4.91 -3.03 -1.85
CA ALA A 190 4.03 -3.47 -0.76
C ALA A 190 4.84 -4.03 0.41
N MET A 191 5.87 -4.85 0.16
CA MET A 191 6.76 -5.36 1.21
C MET A 191 7.44 -4.24 1.99
N GLU A 192 7.94 -3.20 1.31
CA GLU A 192 8.58 -2.05 1.95
C GLU A 192 7.58 -1.20 2.74
N LEU A 193 6.37 -0.99 2.21
CA LEU A 193 5.30 -0.32 2.94
C LEU A 193 4.93 -1.09 4.22
N MET A 194 4.79 -2.42 4.13
CA MET A 194 4.51 -3.28 5.29
C MET A 194 5.67 -3.31 6.29
N ARG A 195 6.92 -3.13 5.85
CA ARG A 195 8.08 -2.98 6.75
C ARG A 195 8.01 -1.66 7.53
N MET A 196 7.54 -0.57 6.90
CA MET A 196 7.36 0.73 7.56
C MET A 196 6.12 0.81 8.45
N PHE A 197 5.06 0.12 8.06
CA PHE A 197 3.76 0.10 8.73
C PHE A 197 3.21 -1.32 8.86
N PRO A 198 3.77 -2.16 9.75
CA PRO A 198 3.30 -3.53 9.90
C PRO A 198 1.85 -3.57 10.37
N ILE A 199 0.95 -4.20 9.61
CA ILE A 199 -0.51 -4.23 9.89
C ILE A 199 -0.80 -4.77 11.30
N ALA A 200 -0.06 -5.80 11.73
CA ALA A 200 -0.19 -6.36 13.07
C ALA A 200 0.14 -5.34 14.18
N GLN A 201 1.03 -4.37 13.93
CA GLN A 201 1.33 -3.29 14.88
C GLN A 201 0.30 -2.15 14.84
N VAL A 202 -0.30 -1.89 13.68
CA VAL A 202 -1.39 -0.91 13.54
C VAL A 202 -2.60 -1.30 14.39
N ASN A 203 -2.89 -2.61 14.42
CA ASN A 203 -4.01 -3.20 15.15
C ASN A 203 -3.74 -3.46 16.66
N ARG A 204 -2.57 -3.07 17.21
CA ARG A 204 -2.30 -3.25 18.64
C ARG A 204 -3.13 -2.30 19.50
N ALA A 205 -3.49 -2.76 20.68
CA ALA A 205 -4.14 -1.92 21.70
C ALA A 205 -3.15 -0.92 22.32
N LYS A 206 -1.92 -1.35 22.62
CA LYS A 206 -0.88 -0.51 23.24
C LYS A 206 0.20 -0.12 22.22
N ASN A 207 0.62 1.14 22.24
CA ASN A 207 1.65 1.73 21.37
C ASN A 207 1.52 1.33 19.89
N PRO A 208 0.35 1.57 19.28
CA PRO A 208 0.10 1.20 17.90
C PRO A 208 0.90 2.03 16.92
N ARG A 209 1.18 1.45 15.75
CA ARG A 209 1.68 2.21 14.61
C ARG A 209 0.51 2.95 13.95
N TYR A 210 0.65 4.23 13.65
CA TYR A 210 -0.39 4.98 12.94
C TYR A 210 -0.27 4.77 11.43
N PHE A 211 -1.33 4.23 10.84
CA PHE A 211 -1.44 4.03 9.41
C PHE A 211 -2.91 3.74 9.05
N ALA A 212 -3.34 4.26 7.91
CA ALA A 212 -4.55 3.91 7.20
C ALA A 212 -4.24 4.07 5.71
N ASN A 213 -5.12 3.54 4.86
CA ASN A 213 -5.07 3.70 3.42
C ASN A 213 -6.29 4.50 2.96
N GLY A 214 -6.02 5.63 2.32
CA GLY A 214 -7.04 6.56 1.83
C GLY A 214 -8.02 5.98 0.81
N GLN A 215 -7.68 4.85 0.19
CA GLN A 215 -8.58 4.15 -0.75
C GLN A 215 -9.83 3.57 -0.08
N PHE A 216 -9.81 3.35 1.24
CA PHE A 216 -10.98 2.91 2.00
C PHE A 216 -10.83 3.31 3.46
N MET A 217 -11.70 4.20 3.93
CA MET A 217 -11.79 4.62 5.32
C MET A 217 -13.24 4.75 5.75
N LEU A 218 -13.73 3.75 6.48
CA LEU A 218 -15.08 3.71 7.06
C LEU A 218 -15.03 4.22 8.50
N PHE A 219 -15.76 5.28 8.78
CA PHE A 219 -15.85 5.92 10.09
C PHE A 219 -17.22 5.74 10.71
N GLU A 220 -17.27 5.61 12.03
CA GLU A 220 -18.45 5.98 12.81
C GLU A 220 -18.57 7.51 12.79
N ARG A 221 -19.73 8.04 12.41
CA ARG A 221 -19.94 9.49 12.22
C ARG A 221 -19.60 10.30 13.46
N ALA A 222 -20.08 9.86 14.63
CA ALA A 222 -19.83 10.54 15.90
C ALA A 222 -18.32 10.63 16.22
N ALA A 223 -17.56 9.59 15.91
CA ALA A 223 -16.12 9.57 16.12
C ALA A 223 -15.38 10.48 15.12
N TYR A 224 -15.79 10.47 13.85
CA TYR A 224 -15.27 11.37 12.82
C TYR A 224 -15.50 12.85 13.16
N ASP A 225 -16.68 13.20 13.66
CA ASP A 225 -16.98 14.57 14.08
C ASP A 225 -16.18 14.96 15.34
N LYS A 226 -16.09 14.06 16.33
CA LYS A 226 -15.32 14.28 17.58
C LYS A 226 -13.85 14.59 17.32
N MET A 227 -13.24 13.96 16.30
CA MET A 227 -11.84 14.22 15.94
C MET A 227 -11.63 15.45 15.04
N GLY A 228 -12.70 16.19 14.73
CA GLY A 228 -12.67 17.42 13.93
C GLY A 228 -12.80 17.19 12.41
N GLY A 229 -13.11 15.98 11.97
CA GLY A 229 -13.31 15.61 10.57
C GLY A 229 -12.17 16.02 9.64
N HIS A 230 -12.50 16.30 8.38
CA HIS A 230 -11.53 16.75 7.37
C HIS A 230 -10.87 18.11 7.69
N ALA A 231 -11.53 18.98 8.47
CA ALA A 231 -10.94 20.26 8.89
C ALA A 231 -9.69 20.08 9.75
N ALA A 232 -9.63 18.98 10.51
CA ALA A 232 -8.45 18.66 11.27
C ALA A 232 -7.25 18.37 10.34
N VAL A 233 -7.45 17.64 9.24
CA VAL A 233 -6.39 17.14 8.33
C VAL A 233 -6.22 18.00 7.05
N LYS A 234 -6.72 19.24 7.06
CA LYS A 234 -6.90 20.04 5.83
C LYS A 234 -5.63 20.25 5.00
N ASP A 235 -4.46 20.29 5.62
CA ASP A 235 -3.15 20.54 5.00
C ASP A 235 -2.27 19.28 4.87
N ASP A 236 -2.78 18.10 5.25
CA ASP A 236 -2.09 16.83 5.09
C ASP A 236 -2.28 16.28 3.66
N LEU A 237 -1.17 16.03 2.94
CA LEU A 237 -1.20 15.41 1.60
C LEU A 237 -1.55 13.91 1.64
N LEU A 238 -1.31 13.26 2.79
CA LEU A 238 -1.76 11.91 3.12
C LEU A 238 -2.64 12.00 4.37
N GLU A 239 -3.88 12.41 4.14
CA GLU A 239 -4.88 12.59 5.19
C GLU A 239 -5.19 11.30 5.96
N ASP A 240 -4.96 10.14 5.35
CA ASP A 240 -5.20 8.82 5.92
C ASP A 240 -4.32 8.51 7.14
N ILE A 241 -3.02 8.78 7.07
CA ILE A 241 -2.11 8.64 8.21
C ILE A 241 -2.48 9.63 9.32
N ALA A 242 -2.86 10.85 8.94
CA ALA A 242 -3.25 11.89 9.88
C ALA A 242 -4.58 11.55 10.60
N PHE A 243 -5.56 11.01 9.87
CA PHE A 243 -6.79 10.48 10.43
C PHE A 243 -6.54 9.31 11.39
N SER A 244 -5.68 8.36 11.01
CA SER A 244 -5.31 7.23 11.87
C SER A 244 -4.68 7.70 13.19
N ARG A 245 -3.83 8.73 13.15
CA ARG A 245 -3.25 9.35 14.34
C ARG A 245 -4.32 10.03 15.19
N ARG A 246 -5.11 10.93 14.61
CA ARG A 246 -6.13 11.69 15.33
C ARG A 246 -7.22 10.82 15.94
N MET A 247 -7.63 9.75 15.27
CA MET A 247 -8.59 8.79 15.82
C MET A 247 -8.09 8.20 17.15
N LYS A 248 -6.79 7.95 17.27
CA LYS A 248 -6.22 7.44 18.52
C LYS A 248 -6.00 8.53 19.56
N ASP A 249 -5.55 9.70 19.14
CA ASP A 249 -5.34 10.85 20.04
C ASP A 249 -6.67 11.34 20.67
N SER A 250 -7.81 11.12 19.99
CA SER A 250 -9.15 11.41 20.53
C SER A 250 -9.71 10.31 21.46
N GLY A 251 -8.90 9.28 21.75
CA GLY A 251 -9.26 8.10 22.54
C GLY A 251 -10.07 7.04 21.77
N GLY A 252 -10.24 7.20 20.46
CA GLY A 252 -11.01 6.30 19.61
C GLY A 252 -10.23 5.08 19.12
N ARG A 253 -10.96 4.13 18.54
CA ARG A 253 -10.41 2.84 18.11
C ARG A 253 -10.36 2.69 16.59
N GLY A 254 -9.16 2.87 16.03
CA GLY A 254 -8.87 2.57 14.62
C GLY A 254 -8.38 1.13 14.39
N GLY A 255 -8.69 0.58 13.22
CA GLY A 255 -8.25 -0.74 12.77
C GLY A 255 -7.90 -0.77 11.27
N LEU A 256 -7.05 -1.73 10.91
CA LEU A 256 -6.62 -1.97 9.53
C LEU A 256 -6.79 -3.45 9.20
N ALA A 257 -7.44 -3.76 8.09
CA ALA A 257 -7.57 -5.14 7.60
C ALA A 257 -7.05 -5.26 6.16
N VAL A 258 -6.78 -6.49 5.71
CA VAL A 258 -6.55 -6.75 4.29
C VAL A 258 -7.88 -6.99 3.58
N ALA A 259 -8.01 -6.43 2.38
CA ALA A 259 -9.22 -6.52 1.58
C ALA A 259 -9.52 -7.95 1.06
N ASP A 260 -8.50 -8.81 0.96
CA ASP A 260 -8.66 -10.22 0.54
C ASP A 260 -9.52 -10.37 -0.74
N GLY A 261 -9.28 -9.52 -1.75
CA GLY A 261 -10.02 -9.49 -3.01
C GLY A 261 -11.41 -8.86 -2.96
N MET A 262 -11.88 -8.38 -1.81
CA MET A 262 -13.19 -7.70 -1.70
C MET A 262 -13.15 -6.23 -2.09
N LEU A 263 -11.98 -5.59 -1.98
CA LEU A 263 -11.67 -4.27 -2.51
C LEU A 263 -10.46 -4.43 -3.42
N MET A 264 -10.67 -4.20 -4.72
CA MET A 264 -9.60 -4.27 -5.72
C MET A 264 -9.25 -2.87 -6.22
N VAL A 265 -8.00 -2.68 -6.63
CA VAL A 265 -7.57 -1.40 -7.21
C VAL A 265 -6.65 -1.62 -8.40
N GLU A 266 -6.78 -0.72 -9.36
CA GLU A 266 -5.90 -0.55 -10.51
C GLU A 266 -5.35 0.87 -10.45
N MET A 267 -4.08 1.01 -10.07
CA MET A 267 -3.56 2.33 -9.66
C MET A 267 -2.89 3.10 -10.80
N TYR A 268 -2.23 2.42 -11.75
CA TYR A 268 -1.35 3.06 -12.72
C TYR A 268 -1.29 2.29 -14.05
N GLU A 269 -1.39 3.01 -15.16
CA GLU A 269 -1.27 2.45 -16.52
C GLU A 269 0.19 2.29 -16.96
N LYS A 270 1.07 3.18 -16.47
CA LYS A 270 2.49 3.22 -16.86
C LYS A 270 3.43 3.08 -15.67
N LEU A 271 4.58 2.46 -15.91
CA LEU A 271 5.66 2.34 -14.91
C LEU A 271 6.12 3.72 -14.38
N SER A 272 6.15 4.75 -15.22
CA SER A 272 6.56 6.10 -14.79
C SER A 272 5.57 6.70 -13.77
N GLU A 273 4.28 6.52 -13.99
CA GLU A 273 3.21 6.97 -13.10
C GLU A 273 3.24 6.17 -11.79
N PHE A 274 3.44 4.86 -11.90
CA PHE A 274 3.65 3.97 -10.77
C PHE A 274 4.80 4.45 -9.87
N LEU A 275 5.98 4.67 -10.45
CA LEU A 275 7.14 5.10 -9.67
C LEU A 275 6.91 6.48 -9.04
N GLN A 276 6.29 7.42 -9.77
CA GLN A 276 5.99 8.76 -9.25
C GLN A 276 4.97 8.72 -8.09
N GLY A 277 3.93 7.90 -8.21
CA GLY A 277 2.95 7.69 -7.15
C GLY A 277 3.57 7.07 -5.90
N TRP A 278 4.42 6.05 -6.07
CA TRP A 278 5.14 5.42 -4.96
C TRP A 278 6.16 6.36 -4.29
N LYS A 279 6.83 7.25 -5.04
CA LYS A 279 7.69 8.28 -4.44
C LYS A 279 6.90 9.13 -3.45
N ARG A 280 5.71 9.61 -3.82
CA ARG A 280 4.83 10.40 -2.94
C ARG A 280 4.52 9.64 -1.65
N ILE A 281 4.11 8.38 -1.77
CA ILE A 281 3.80 7.51 -0.62
C ILE A 281 5.04 7.36 0.28
N TYR A 282 6.22 7.13 -0.28
CA TYR A 282 7.43 6.92 0.51
C TYR A 282 7.96 8.20 1.17
N ILE A 283 7.85 9.37 0.53
CA ILE A 283 8.23 10.66 1.12
C ILE A 283 7.50 10.86 2.44
N GLU A 284 6.18 10.69 2.42
CA GLU A 284 5.33 10.87 3.59
C GLU A 284 5.46 9.72 4.59
N GLY A 285 5.54 8.47 4.11
CA GLY A 285 5.78 7.30 4.93
C GLY A 285 7.10 7.37 5.72
N SER A 286 8.10 8.06 5.16
CA SER A 286 9.38 8.36 5.81
C SER A 286 9.35 9.64 6.67
N GLN A 287 8.17 10.22 6.88
CA GLN A 287 7.94 11.46 7.62
C GLN A 287 8.69 12.66 7.04
N ARG A 288 8.85 12.69 5.71
CA ARG A 288 9.58 13.73 4.97
C ARG A 288 11.02 13.90 5.45
N VAL A 289 11.71 12.79 5.75
CA VAL A 289 13.11 12.78 6.20
C VAL A 289 14.01 12.16 5.13
N PRO A 290 14.87 12.92 4.45
CA PRO A 290 15.72 12.41 3.37
C PRO A 290 16.65 11.27 3.78
N SER A 291 17.21 11.31 4.99
CA SER A 291 18.09 10.24 5.49
C SER A 291 17.35 8.91 5.70
N ARG A 292 16.07 8.94 6.10
CA ARG A 292 15.23 7.74 6.23
C ARG A 292 14.86 7.14 4.87
N LEU A 293 14.61 7.98 3.88
CA LEU A 293 14.41 7.57 2.48
C LEU A 293 15.66 6.88 1.94
N ARG A 294 16.83 7.54 2.02
CA ARG A 294 18.11 6.97 1.57
C ARG A 294 18.43 5.64 2.28
N ARG A 295 18.23 5.58 3.60
CA ARG A 295 18.40 4.34 4.37
C ARG A 295 17.48 3.23 3.86
N SER A 296 16.22 3.52 3.56
CA SER A 296 15.29 2.53 3.01
C SER A 296 15.70 2.11 1.59
N GLY A 297 16.19 3.04 0.76
CA GLY A 297 16.76 2.76 -0.55
C GLY A 297 17.96 1.81 -0.49
N VAL A 298 18.88 2.01 0.45
CA VAL A 298 20.01 1.09 0.69
C VAL A 298 19.50 -0.28 1.15
N ILE A 299 18.58 -0.32 2.12
CA ILE A 299 18.04 -1.57 2.66
C ILE A 299 17.39 -2.41 1.56
N VAL A 300 16.51 -1.83 0.75
CA VAL A 300 15.82 -2.57 -0.32
C VAL A 300 16.77 -2.90 -1.46
N GLY A 301 17.69 -2.00 -1.83
CA GLY A 301 18.69 -2.27 -2.87
C GLY A 301 19.62 -3.42 -2.49
N VAL A 302 20.06 -3.48 -1.24
CA VAL A 302 20.89 -4.58 -0.75
C VAL A 302 20.06 -5.86 -0.59
N GLY A 303 18.97 -5.80 0.17
CA GLY A 303 18.17 -6.96 0.55
C GLY A 303 17.41 -7.62 -0.59
N ALA A 304 16.78 -6.80 -1.45
CA ALA A 304 15.92 -7.27 -2.52
C ALA A 304 16.63 -7.43 -3.87
N ALA A 305 17.77 -6.76 -4.11
CA ALA A 305 18.51 -6.84 -5.38
C ALA A 305 19.92 -7.45 -5.24
N LEU A 306 20.82 -6.80 -4.50
CA LEU A 306 22.24 -7.20 -4.44
C LEU A 306 22.44 -8.60 -3.84
N LEU A 307 21.80 -8.91 -2.70
CA LEU A 307 21.96 -10.20 -2.03
C LEU A 307 21.45 -11.38 -2.87
N PRO A 308 20.24 -11.34 -3.47
CA PRO A 308 19.79 -12.39 -4.39
C PRO A 308 20.72 -12.61 -5.58
N ILE A 309 21.17 -11.53 -6.24
CA ILE A 309 22.09 -11.62 -7.39
C ILE A 309 23.43 -12.23 -6.95
N GLY A 310 23.98 -11.76 -5.82
CA GLY A 310 25.22 -12.28 -5.25
C GLY A 310 25.11 -13.75 -4.84
N SER A 311 23.96 -14.17 -4.30
CA SER A 311 23.71 -15.57 -3.93
C SER A 311 23.62 -16.50 -5.14
N LEU A 312 23.00 -16.05 -6.23
CA LEU A 312 22.97 -16.81 -7.48
C LEU A 312 24.36 -16.89 -8.11
N ALA A 313 25.11 -15.78 -8.10
CA ALA A 313 26.50 -15.76 -8.56
C ALA A 313 27.39 -16.70 -7.72
N ALA A 314 27.18 -16.76 -6.41
CA ALA A 314 27.86 -17.68 -5.50
C ALA A 314 27.58 -19.15 -5.85
N LEU A 315 26.31 -19.48 -6.14
CA LEU A 315 25.93 -20.82 -6.57
C LEU A 315 26.63 -21.23 -7.88
N ILE A 316 26.59 -20.36 -8.90
CA ILE A 316 27.17 -20.63 -10.22
C ILE A 316 28.70 -20.72 -10.14
N ALA A 317 29.35 -19.74 -9.51
CA ALA A 317 30.81 -19.71 -9.40
C ALA A 317 31.33 -20.84 -8.51
N GLY A 318 30.65 -21.13 -7.39
CA GLY A 318 30.99 -22.24 -6.50
C GLY A 318 30.94 -23.59 -7.23
N ALA A 319 29.90 -23.84 -8.03
CA ALA A 319 29.77 -25.07 -8.83
C ALA A 319 30.82 -25.17 -9.95
N ALA A 320 31.10 -24.06 -10.64
CA ALA A 320 32.11 -24.03 -11.70
C ALA A 320 33.53 -24.28 -11.16
N TRP A 321 33.84 -23.73 -9.98
CA TRP A 321 35.16 -23.82 -9.39
C TRP A 321 35.37 -25.05 -8.51
N SER A 322 34.35 -25.61 -7.87
CA SER A 322 34.48 -26.88 -7.15
C SER A 322 34.92 -28.01 -8.09
N GLY A 323 34.40 -28.03 -9.32
CA GLY A 323 34.84 -28.98 -10.36
C GLY A 323 36.27 -28.74 -10.87
N GLN A 324 36.76 -27.49 -10.83
CA GLN A 324 38.12 -27.14 -11.28
C GLN A 324 39.20 -27.33 -10.21
N PHE A 325 38.81 -27.26 -8.93
CA PHE A 325 39.72 -27.40 -7.79
C PHE A 325 39.72 -28.81 -7.19
N ASN A 326 39.19 -29.81 -7.89
CA ASN A 326 39.07 -31.18 -7.38
C ASN A 326 40.43 -31.71 -6.86
N GLY A 327 40.58 -31.91 -5.55
CA GLY A 327 41.82 -32.29 -4.88
C GLY A 327 42.78 -31.14 -4.50
N GLY A 328 42.36 -29.88 -4.65
CA GLY A 328 43.16 -28.67 -4.39
C GLY A 328 42.76 -27.91 -3.12
N SER A 329 43.64 -27.04 -2.61
CA SER A 329 43.44 -26.31 -1.34
C SER A 329 42.24 -25.34 -1.31
N LEU A 330 41.64 -25.02 -2.47
CA LEU A 330 40.49 -24.11 -2.61
C LEU A 330 39.15 -24.84 -2.75
N GLU A 331 39.14 -26.17 -2.92
CA GLU A 331 37.93 -26.98 -3.07
C GLU A 331 36.93 -26.83 -1.91
N PRO A 332 37.36 -26.84 -0.62
CA PRO A 332 36.42 -26.71 0.49
C PRO A 332 35.74 -25.34 0.52
N LEU A 333 36.48 -24.28 0.19
CA LEU A 333 35.93 -22.93 0.12
C LEU A 333 34.93 -22.81 -1.02
N ALA A 334 35.29 -23.26 -2.23
CA ALA A 334 34.38 -23.24 -3.39
C ALA A 334 33.08 -24.03 -3.13
N SER A 335 33.19 -25.18 -2.46
CA SER A 335 32.03 -25.98 -2.05
C SER A 335 31.16 -25.27 -1.03
N ALA A 336 31.76 -24.62 -0.03
CA ALA A 336 31.03 -23.81 0.95
C ALA A 336 30.28 -22.65 0.28
N VAL A 337 30.91 -21.96 -0.69
CA VAL A 337 30.27 -20.90 -1.49
C VAL A 337 29.09 -21.44 -2.29
N MET A 338 29.25 -22.60 -2.94
CA MET A 338 28.18 -23.24 -3.71
C MET A 338 26.96 -23.56 -2.84
N TRP A 339 27.16 -24.27 -1.72
CA TRP A 339 26.05 -24.68 -0.84
C TRP A 339 25.38 -23.51 -0.14
N THR A 340 26.16 -22.51 0.28
CA THR A 340 25.60 -21.27 0.85
C THR A 340 24.83 -20.48 -0.23
N GLY A 341 25.35 -20.44 -1.46
CA GLY A 341 24.69 -19.85 -2.63
C GLY A 341 23.37 -20.53 -2.95
N LEU A 342 23.31 -21.86 -2.88
CA LEU A 342 22.08 -22.64 -3.03
C LEU A 342 21.07 -22.30 -1.93
N LEU A 343 21.48 -22.33 -0.66
CA LEU A 343 20.63 -22.01 0.48
C LEU A 343 20.05 -20.60 0.37
N GLY A 344 20.90 -19.60 0.06
CA GLY A 344 20.47 -18.21 -0.11
C GLY A 344 19.50 -18.04 -1.27
N THR A 345 19.76 -18.68 -2.41
CA THR A 345 18.91 -18.62 -3.59
C THR A 345 17.55 -19.27 -3.35
N LEU A 346 17.51 -20.45 -2.73
CA LEU A 346 16.26 -21.13 -2.38
C LEU A 346 15.45 -20.36 -1.34
N SER A 347 16.11 -19.84 -0.29
CA SER A 347 15.46 -19.03 0.74
C SER A 347 14.83 -17.77 0.14
N PHE A 348 15.55 -17.10 -0.76
CA PHE A 348 15.03 -15.97 -1.53
C PHE A 348 13.82 -16.36 -2.38
N LEU A 349 13.95 -17.36 -3.26
CA LEU A 349 12.88 -17.72 -4.20
C LEU A 349 11.60 -18.15 -3.49
N VAL A 350 11.71 -18.96 -2.43
CA VAL A 350 10.54 -19.39 -1.64
C VAL A 350 9.86 -18.19 -0.98
N SER A 351 10.64 -17.32 -0.34
CA SER A 351 10.10 -16.15 0.37
C SER A 351 9.49 -15.12 -0.58
N ALA A 352 10.17 -14.83 -1.69
CA ALA A 352 9.70 -13.91 -2.71
C ALA A 352 8.45 -14.43 -3.41
N ALA A 353 8.40 -15.72 -3.77
CA ALA A 353 7.21 -16.35 -4.34
C ALA A 353 6.01 -16.27 -3.37
N TRP A 354 6.26 -16.46 -2.07
CA TRP A 354 5.22 -16.31 -1.06
C TRP A 354 4.69 -14.87 -0.96
N ILE A 355 5.57 -13.86 -0.95
CA ILE A 355 5.19 -12.45 -0.96
C ILE A 355 4.41 -12.09 -2.23
N HIS A 356 4.84 -12.58 -3.39
CA HIS A 356 4.15 -12.39 -4.67
C HIS A 356 2.74 -12.96 -4.61
N LYS A 357 2.56 -14.18 -4.09
CA LYS A 357 1.24 -14.78 -3.87
C LYS A 357 0.35 -13.93 -2.95
N LEU A 358 0.91 -13.39 -1.86
CA LEU A 358 0.17 -12.51 -0.94
C LEU A 358 -0.28 -11.20 -1.60
N CYS A 359 0.45 -10.73 -2.61
CA CYS A 359 0.12 -9.54 -3.38
C CYS A 359 -0.73 -9.84 -4.64
N ALA A 360 -1.30 -11.05 -4.74
CA ALA A 360 -2.03 -11.52 -5.93
C ALA A 360 -1.20 -11.48 -7.24
N ALA A 361 0.14 -11.49 -7.14
CA ALA A 361 1.05 -11.52 -8.27
C ALA A 361 1.43 -12.97 -8.64
N PRO A 362 1.71 -13.26 -9.93
CA PRO A 362 2.20 -14.57 -10.34
C PRO A 362 3.48 -14.94 -9.59
N MET A 363 3.53 -16.12 -8.96
CA MET A 363 4.70 -16.55 -8.19
C MET A 363 5.98 -16.62 -9.03
N LEU A 364 5.87 -16.92 -10.33
CA LEU A 364 7.00 -16.92 -11.26
C LEU A 364 7.60 -15.52 -11.47
N ALA A 365 6.87 -14.44 -11.20
CA ALA A 365 7.44 -13.09 -11.24
C ALA A 365 8.48 -12.85 -10.13
N ALA A 366 8.55 -13.73 -9.12
CA ALA A 366 9.55 -13.68 -8.05
C ALA A 366 11.00 -13.81 -8.58
N PHE A 367 11.22 -14.47 -9.72
CA PHE A 367 12.54 -14.50 -10.37
C PHE A 367 13.05 -13.09 -10.73
N PHE A 368 12.12 -12.17 -11.04
CA PHE A 368 12.42 -10.78 -11.36
C PHE A 368 12.33 -9.84 -10.15
N HIS A 369 12.11 -10.36 -8.94
CA HIS A 369 12.10 -9.56 -7.71
C HIS A 369 13.36 -8.68 -7.55
N PRO A 370 14.58 -9.08 -7.96
CA PRO A 370 15.76 -8.22 -7.91
C PRO A 370 15.64 -6.96 -8.78
N LEU A 371 14.98 -7.04 -9.93
CA LEU A 371 14.68 -5.88 -10.77
C LEU A 371 13.70 -4.94 -10.05
N GLY A 372 12.66 -5.48 -9.43
CA GLY A 372 11.74 -4.70 -8.59
C GLY A 372 12.46 -4.03 -7.42
N GLY A 373 13.37 -4.75 -6.75
CA GLY A 373 14.23 -4.26 -5.67
C GLY A 373 15.08 -3.06 -6.11
N PHE A 374 15.71 -3.17 -7.28
CA PHE A 374 16.49 -2.08 -7.87
C PHE A 374 15.63 -0.85 -8.21
N LEU A 375 14.47 -1.05 -8.85
CA LEU A 375 13.57 0.05 -9.21
C LEU A 375 12.99 0.76 -7.97
N ILE A 376 12.63 0.02 -6.93
CA ILE A 376 12.16 0.60 -5.67
C ILE A 376 13.31 1.28 -4.90
N ALA A 377 14.54 0.75 -4.93
CA ALA A 377 15.70 1.44 -4.38
C ALA A 377 15.89 2.81 -5.06
N ARG A 378 15.85 2.85 -6.40
CA ARG A 378 15.91 4.12 -7.16
C ARG A 378 14.74 5.03 -6.83
N CYS A 379 13.54 4.48 -6.62
CA CYS A 379 12.38 5.25 -6.18
C CYS A 379 12.65 5.95 -4.84
N PHE A 380 13.23 5.27 -3.85
CA PHE A 380 13.62 5.88 -2.58
C PHE A 380 14.68 6.98 -2.70
N PHE A 381 15.72 6.76 -3.50
CA PHE A 381 16.76 7.77 -3.71
C PHE A 381 16.19 8.99 -4.46
N GLY A 382 15.43 8.77 -5.53
CA GLY A 382 14.74 9.82 -6.26
C GLY A 382 13.73 10.59 -5.39
N ALA A 383 12.99 9.90 -4.51
CA ALA A 383 12.12 10.54 -3.53
C ALA A 383 12.90 11.43 -2.54
N ALA A 384 14.10 11.01 -2.12
CA ALA A 384 14.95 11.82 -1.26
C ALA A 384 15.48 13.07 -1.98
N GLU A 385 15.87 12.92 -3.25
CA GLU A 385 16.30 14.02 -4.11
C GLU A 385 15.16 15.00 -4.37
N ASP A 386 13.99 14.50 -4.76
CA ASP A 386 12.80 15.32 -5.00
C ASP A 386 12.42 16.14 -3.76
N LEU A 387 12.51 15.53 -2.57
CA LEU A 387 12.25 16.22 -1.31
C LEU A 387 13.32 17.27 -0.97
N ILE A 388 14.61 17.00 -1.22
CA ILE A 388 15.70 17.96 -0.98
C ILE A 388 15.61 19.14 -1.94
N ASN A 389 15.32 18.86 -3.21
CA ASN A 389 15.25 19.85 -4.28
C ASN A 389 13.90 20.58 -4.32
N ARG A 390 12.95 20.22 -3.44
CA ARG A 390 11.59 20.77 -3.42
C ARG A 390 10.88 20.61 -4.77
N THR A 391 11.11 19.48 -5.42
CA THR A 391 10.44 19.13 -6.68
C THR A 391 8.93 19.10 -6.46
N PRO A 392 8.14 19.84 -7.25
CA PRO A 392 6.70 19.87 -7.06
C PRO A 392 6.03 18.51 -7.34
N VAL A 393 5.10 18.12 -6.48
CA VAL A 393 4.27 16.92 -6.60
C VAL A 393 2.88 17.31 -7.06
N ARG A 394 2.41 16.76 -8.18
CA ARG A 394 1.04 16.98 -8.67
C ARG A 394 0.10 15.89 -8.17
N TRP A 395 -1.00 16.28 -7.55
CA TRP A 395 -2.03 15.37 -7.04
C TRP A 395 -3.36 16.09 -6.76
N GLY A 396 -4.51 15.44 -6.97
CA GLY A 396 -5.83 16.03 -6.69
C GLY A 396 -6.06 17.40 -7.35
N GLY A 397 -5.62 17.55 -8.61
CA GLY A 397 -5.74 18.79 -9.37
C GLY A 397 -4.92 19.97 -8.82
N ARG A 398 -3.89 19.71 -8.01
CA ARG A 398 -3.01 20.74 -7.44
C ARG A 398 -1.55 20.31 -7.47
N GLU A 399 -0.68 21.29 -7.32
CA GLU A 399 0.76 21.11 -7.19
C GLU A 399 1.18 21.47 -5.76
N TYR A 400 1.96 20.60 -5.13
CA TYR A 400 2.42 20.73 -3.75
C TYR A 400 3.94 20.71 -3.70
N ILE A 401 4.52 21.62 -2.92
CA ILE A 401 5.95 21.62 -2.60
C ILE A 401 6.11 21.04 -1.21
N LEU A 402 6.75 19.87 -1.11
CA LEU A 402 6.94 19.18 0.16
C LEU A 402 8.23 19.67 0.84
N GLU A 403 8.10 20.12 2.08
CA GLU A 403 9.23 20.56 2.88
C GLU A 403 9.87 19.40 3.67
N PRO A 404 11.22 19.26 3.66
CA PRO A 404 11.91 18.33 4.53
C PRO A 404 11.67 18.65 6.01
N ARG A 405 11.39 17.64 6.83
CA ARG A 405 11.33 17.79 8.28
C ARG A 405 12.70 17.53 8.89
N LYS A 406 13.22 18.51 9.66
CA LYS A 406 14.43 18.32 10.46
C LYS A 406 14.11 17.40 11.63
N TRP A 407 14.99 16.43 11.87
CA TRP A 407 15.03 15.65 13.10
C TRP A 407 16.36 15.88 13.77
#